data_AF-A0A2Z6AI22-F1
#
_entry.id   AF-A0A2Z6AI22-F1
#
_cell.length_a   1.000
_cell.length_b   1.000
_cell.length_c   1.000
_cell.angle_alpha   90.00
_cell.angle_beta   90.00
_cell.angle_gamma   90.00
#
_symmetry.space_group_name_H-M   'P 1'
#
loop_
_entity.id
_entity.type
_entity.pdbx_description
1 polymer ?
#
loop_
_entity_poly.entity_id
_entity_poly.type
_entity_poly.pdbx_seq_one_letter_code
_entity_poly.pdbx_strand_id
1 'polypeptide(L)'
;MPGCVRWSTTVRRPEAATRGYRLDIDGAPGDAPLLSVFGGKITTYRHLAAEAVEQLKPYLPALQGGDWTADAPLPGGDFPMTGLAELTAGLARDYAFLTPATLDRIARAYGTQARVWLGDATDPSGLGLDFGHGLSEAEVRHMMTREWAQTSEDILWRRSKIGLRLNREQVERLERWLEERA
;
A
#
# COMPACT_ATOMS: atom_id res chain seq x y z
N MET A 1 8.16 -45.02 14.23
CA MET A 1 8.61 -44.97 12.82
C MET A 1 8.06 -43.69 12.21
N PRO A 2 8.81 -42.59 12.12
CA PRO A 2 8.29 -41.37 11.52
C PRO A 2 8.31 -41.50 10.00
N GLY A 3 7.16 -41.25 9.37
CA GLY A 3 6.95 -41.32 7.94
C GLY A 3 7.69 -40.18 7.22
N CYS A 4 8.52 -40.56 6.25
CA CYS A 4 9.22 -39.64 5.37
C CYS A 4 8.21 -38.94 4.43
N VAL A 5 8.06 -37.62 4.60
CA VAL A 5 7.32 -36.78 3.66
C VAL A 5 8.14 -36.67 2.39
N ARG A 6 7.68 -37.34 1.33
CA ARG A 6 8.34 -37.36 0.03
C ARG A 6 7.90 -36.14 -0.79
N TRP A 7 8.70 -35.09 -0.79
CA TRP A 7 8.51 -33.95 -1.70
C TRP A 7 8.88 -34.39 -3.13
N SER A 8 7.86 -34.60 -3.98
CA SER A 8 8.07 -34.74 -5.42
C SER A 8 7.88 -33.37 -6.07
N THR A 9 8.98 -32.65 -6.27
CA THR A 9 8.98 -31.39 -7.04
C THR A 9 9.75 -31.60 -8.33
N THR A 10 9.04 -31.91 -9.41
CA THR A 10 9.50 -31.55 -10.74
C THR A 10 8.30 -31.14 -11.57
N VAL A 11 7.81 -29.92 -11.35
CA VAL A 11 6.98 -29.24 -12.34
C VAL A 11 7.93 -28.83 -13.47
N ARG A 12 7.94 -29.64 -14.52
CA ARG A 12 8.90 -29.56 -15.65
C ARG A 12 8.57 -28.45 -16.66
N ARG A 13 7.52 -27.65 -16.40
CA ARG A 13 7.04 -26.51 -17.21
C ARG A 13 6.56 -25.38 -16.28
N PRO A 14 7.23 -24.22 -16.23
CA PRO A 14 6.86 -23.13 -15.33
C PRO A 14 5.40 -22.68 -15.50
N GLU A 15 4.88 -22.68 -16.73
CA GLU A 15 3.48 -22.35 -17.05
C GLU A 15 2.44 -23.36 -16.54
N ALA A 16 2.83 -24.60 -16.21
CA ALA A 16 1.94 -25.62 -15.68
C ALA A 16 1.83 -25.61 -14.15
N ALA A 17 2.60 -24.73 -13.47
CA ALA A 17 2.46 -24.53 -12.04
C ALA A 17 1.09 -23.91 -11.72
N THR A 18 0.38 -24.49 -10.75
CA THR A 18 -0.92 -23.98 -10.33
C THR A 18 -0.74 -22.57 -9.76
N ARG A 19 -1.46 -21.60 -10.33
CA ARG A 19 -1.46 -20.22 -9.83
C ARG A 19 -2.42 -20.01 -8.66
N GLY A 20 -2.76 -21.09 -7.95
CA GLY A 20 -3.56 -21.06 -6.73
C GLY A 20 -2.71 -20.63 -5.54
N TYR A 21 -3.32 -20.63 -4.37
CA TYR A 21 -2.59 -20.56 -3.11
C TYR A 21 -2.86 -21.82 -2.29
N ARG A 22 -1.95 -22.12 -1.36
CA ARG A 22 -2.13 -23.14 -0.33
C ARG A 22 -1.78 -22.51 1.01
N LEU A 23 -2.62 -22.78 2.00
CA LEU A 23 -2.37 -22.50 3.40
C LEU A 23 -2.03 -23.81 4.09
N ASP A 24 -1.01 -23.79 4.94
CA ASP A 24 -0.58 -24.94 5.74
C ASP A 24 -0.42 -24.47 7.18
N ILE A 25 -1.12 -25.11 8.11
CA ILE A 25 -1.08 -24.76 9.53
C ILE A 25 -0.48 -25.92 10.32
N ASP A 26 0.54 -25.61 11.11
CA ASP A 26 1.19 -26.53 12.05
C ASP A 26 0.96 -26.06 13.48
N GLY A 27 0.66 -26.98 14.38
CA GLY A 27 0.33 -26.72 15.79
C GLY A 27 -0.96 -27.42 16.26
N ALA A 28 -0.97 -27.86 17.51
CA ALA A 28 -2.17 -28.40 18.16
C ALA A 28 -2.95 -27.30 18.90
N PRO A 29 -4.24 -27.53 19.24
CA PRO A 29 -5.00 -26.59 20.04
C PRO A 29 -4.30 -26.30 21.38
N GLY A 30 -4.01 -25.02 21.65
CA GLY A 30 -3.27 -24.58 22.84
C GLY A 30 -1.78 -24.29 22.62
N ASP A 31 -1.24 -24.64 21.45
CA ASP A 31 0.13 -24.26 21.04
C ASP A 31 0.18 -22.87 20.38
N ALA A 32 1.38 -22.40 20.06
CA ALA A 32 1.59 -21.26 19.16
C ALA A 32 1.60 -21.76 17.70
N PRO A 33 0.51 -21.58 16.91
CA PRO A 33 0.43 -22.14 15.57
C PRO A 33 1.35 -21.40 14.59
N LEU A 34 1.86 -22.12 13.59
CA LEU A 34 2.54 -21.55 12.42
C LEU A 34 1.67 -21.73 11.17
N LEU A 35 1.21 -20.62 10.59
CA LEU A 35 0.51 -20.62 9.31
C LEU A 35 1.48 -20.18 8.20
N SER A 36 1.66 -21.04 7.20
CA SER A 36 2.50 -20.80 6.03
C SER A 36 1.63 -20.54 4.79
N VAL A 37 2.00 -19.52 4.01
CA VAL A 37 1.32 -19.14 2.76
C VAL A 37 2.20 -19.48 1.57
N PHE A 38 1.71 -20.34 0.67
CA PHE A 38 2.39 -20.70 -0.57
C PHE A 38 1.60 -20.18 -1.78
N GLY A 39 2.22 -19.31 -2.57
CA GLY A 39 1.56 -18.69 -3.73
C GLY A 39 0.68 -17.51 -3.32
N GLY A 40 -0.43 -17.32 -4.05
CA GLY A 40 -1.35 -16.20 -3.84
C GLY A 40 -1.10 -15.06 -4.83
N LYS A 41 -2.13 -14.72 -5.62
CA LYS A 41 -2.10 -13.57 -6.51
C LYS A 41 -2.55 -12.32 -5.78
N ILE A 42 -2.11 -11.17 -6.26
CA ILE A 42 -2.67 -9.87 -5.86
C ILE A 42 -4.19 -9.86 -6.02
N THR A 43 -4.74 -10.49 -7.07
CA THR A 43 -6.20 -10.55 -7.27
C THR A 43 -6.96 -11.40 -6.25
N THR A 44 -6.29 -12.29 -5.51
CA THR A 44 -6.92 -13.22 -4.56
C THR A 44 -6.54 -12.93 -3.12
N TYR A 45 -5.78 -11.86 -2.85
CA TYR A 45 -5.18 -11.59 -1.54
C TYR A 45 -6.23 -11.51 -0.41
N ARG A 46 -7.38 -10.87 -0.67
CA ARG A 46 -8.45 -10.69 0.33
C ARG A 46 -9.05 -12.03 0.76
N HIS A 47 -9.44 -12.86 -0.21
CA HIS A 47 -9.99 -14.19 0.05
C HIS A 47 -8.97 -15.08 0.77
N LEU A 48 -7.70 -15.04 0.34
CA LEU A 48 -6.60 -15.75 1.00
C LEU A 48 -6.45 -15.32 2.46
N ALA A 49 -6.45 -14.02 2.73
CA ALA A 49 -6.35 -13.49 4.08
C ALA A 49 -7.55 -13.89 4.95
N ALA A 50 -8.77 -13.82 4.41
CA ALA A 50 -9.98 -14.26 5.10
C ALA A 50 -9.92 -15.76 5.47
N GLU A 51 -9.49 -16.61 4.55
CA GLU A 51 -9.31 -18.04 4.81
C GLU A 51 -8.22 -18.32 5.85
N ALA A 52 -7.10 -17.57 5.80
CA ALA A 52 -6.03 -17.69 6.78
C ALA A 52 -6.51 -17.32 8.20
N VAL A 53 -7.29 -16.25 8.33
CA VAL A 53 -7.88 -15.85 9.62
C VAL A 53 -8.85 -16.93 10.12
N GLU A 54 -9.66 -17.52 9.25
CA GLU A 54 -10.58 -18.61 9.61
C GLU A 54 -9.84 -19.84 10.15
N GLN A 55 -8.75 -20.25 9.49
CA GLN A 55 -7.91 -21.37 9.96
C GLN A 55 -7.23 -21.10 11.30
N LEU A 56 -6.96 -19.84 11.63
CA LEU A 56 -6.33 -19.44 12.90
C LEU A 56 -7.31 -19.33 14.08
N LYS A 57 -8.62 -19.21 13.84
CA LYS A 57 -9.63 -19.05 14.91
C LYS A 57 -9.57 -20.11 16.01
N PRO A 58 -9.38 -21.42 15.72
CA PRO A 58 -9.29 -22.44 16.77
C PRO A 58 -8.10 -22.25 17.74
N TYR A 59 -7.08 -21.50 17.33
CA TYR A 59 -5.83 -21.30 18.07
C TYR A 59 -5.76 -19.94 18.76
N LEU A 60 -6.54 -18.95 18.28
CA LEU A 60 -6.50 -17.57 18.77
C LEU A 60 -7.91 -17.15 19.21
N PRO A 61 -8.28 -17.34 20.49
CA PRO A 61 -9.59 -16.97 21.01
C PRO A 61 -9.94 -15.47 20.85
N ALA A 62 -8.96 -14.60 20.60
CA ALA A 62 -9.19 -13.19 20.31
C ALA A 62 -9.79 -12.95 18.90
N LEU A 63 -9.64 -13.90 17.97
CA LEU A 63 -10.21 -13.80 16.63
C LEU A 63 -11.70 -14.15 16.67
N GLN A 64 -12.53 -13.13 16.82
CA GLN A 64 -13.98 -13.22 16.88
C GLN A 64 -14.63 -12.56 15.65
N GLY A 65 -15.83 -13.00 15.28
CA GLY A 65 -16.59 -12.44 14.17
C GLY A 65 -16.36 -13.10 12.79
N GLY A 66 -17.05 -12.59 11.77
CA GLY A 66 -16.96 -13.05 10.39
C GLY A 66 -16.01 -12.23 9.52
N ASP A 67 -15.92 -12.58 8.23
CA ASP A 67 -15.20 -11.78 7.24
C ASP A 67 -15.91 -10.45 6.97
N TRP A 68 -15.38 -9.37 7.53
CA TRP A 68 -15.85 -8.00 7.33
C TRP A 68 -15.15 -7.28 6.16
N THR A 69 -14.09 -7.88 5.61
CA THR A 69 -13.19 -7.21 4.66
C THR A 69 -13.79 -7.07 3.26
N ALA A 70 -14.88 -7.77 2.97
CA ALA A 70 -15.58 -7.68 1.70
C ALA A 70 -16.26 -6.32 1.49
N ASP A 71 -16.72 -5.70 2.57
CA ASP A 71 -17.57 -4.50 2.52
C ASP A 71 -16.87 -3.24 3.05
N ALA A 72 -15.71 -3.39 3.69
CA ALA A 72 -14.97 -2.26 4.23
C ALA A 72 -14.05 -1.61 3.19
N PRO A 73 -14.10 -0.27 3.03
CA PRO A 73 -13.16 0.42 2.17
C PRO A 73 -11.74 0.35 2.76
N LEU A 74 -10.74 0.21 1.87
CA LEU A 74 -9.35 0.41 2.26
C LEU A 74 -9.09 1.90 2.58
N PRO A 75 -8.09 2.23 3.41
CA PRO A 75 -7.73 3.61 3.70
C PRO A 75 -7.55 4.45 2.42
N GLY A 76 -8.20 5.61 2.38
CA GLY A 76 -8.22 6.48 1.20
C GLY A 76 -9.26 6.11 0.14
N GLY A 77 -9.76 4.87 0.15
CA GLY A 77 -10.80 4.37 -0.76
C GLY A 77 -12.24 4.59 -0.29
N ASP A 78 -12.47 5.44 0.71
CA ASP A 78 -13.81 5.81 1.21
C ASP A 78 -14.49 6.82 0.27
N PHE A 79 -14.79 6.35 -0.94
CA PHE A 79 -15.57 7.07 -1.94
C PHE A 79 -16.10 6.08 -3.00
N PRO A 80 -17.15 6.43 -3.76
CA PRO A 80 -17.71 5.54 -4.78
C PRO A 80 -16.69 5.17 -5.85
N MET A 81 -16.80 3.96 -6.43
CA MET A 81 -15.89 3.51 -7.51
C MET A 81 -15.86 4.46 -8.73
N THR A 82 -16.96 5.16 -9.00
CA THR A 82 -17.07 6.18 -10.07
C THR A 82 -16.82 7.60 -9.56
N GLY A 83 -16.47 7.78 -8.29
CA GLY A 83 -16.37 9.06 -7.60
C GLY A 83 -15.04 9.79 -7.76
N LEU A 84 -14.06 9.23 -8.49
CA LEU A 84 -12.74 9.87 -8.64
C LEU A 84 -12.82 11.28 -9.24
N ALA A 85 -13.69 11.49 -10.23
CA ALA A 85 -13.85 12.80 -10.87
C ALA A 85 -14.40 13.85 -9.88
N GLU A 86 -15.34 13.45 -9.03
CA GLU A 86 -15.91 14.31 -7.99
C GLU A 86 -14.89 14.62 -6.90
N LEU A 87 -14.13 13.61 -6.46
CA LEU A 87 -13.03 13.78 -5.51
C LEU A 87 -11.99 14.79 -6.03
N THR A 88 -11.53 14.61 -7.27
CA THR A 88 -10.56 15.51 -7.90
C THR A 88 -11.11 16.92 -8.04
N ALA A 89 -12.39 17.08 -8.41
CA ALA A 89 -13.04 18.39 -8.48
C ALA A 89 -13.13 19.06 -7.09
N GLY A 90 -13.39 18.28 -6.04
CA GLY A 90 -13.35 18.76 -4.66
C GLY A 90 -11.97 19.27 -4.27
N LEU A 91 -10.91 18.50 -4.56
CA LEU A 91 -9.53 18.92 -4.31
C LEU A 91 -9.17 20.19 -5.10
N ALA A 92 -9.63 20.30 -6.35
CA ALA A 92 -9.36 21.46 -7.20
C ALA A 92 -10.01 22.75 -6.66
N ARG A 93 -11.20 22.65 -6.06
CA ARG A 93 -11.86 23.79 -5.42
C ARG A 93 -11.12 24.26 -4.18
N ASP A 94 -10.66 23.31 -3.37
CA ASP A 94 -10.09 23.62 -2.06
C ASP A 94 -8.60 23.99 -2.14
N TYR A 95 -7.90 23.47 -3.15
CA TYR A 95 -6.46 23.70 -3.39
C TYR A 95 -6.22 24.22 -4.81
N ALA A 96 -6.84 25.35 -5.14
CA ALA A 96 -6.84 25.94 -6.49
C ALA A 96 -5.46 26.30 -7.05
N PHE A 97 -4.43 26.35 -6.19
CA PHE A 97 -3.04 26.59 -6.60
C PHE A 97 -2.35 25.34 -7.17
N LEU A 98 -2.93 24.15 -7.02
CA LEU A 98 -2.36 22.92 -7.56
C LEU A 98 -2.66 22.76 -9.05
N THR A 99 -1.68 22.23 -9.78
CA THR A 99 -1.89 21.93 -11.20
C THR A 99 -2.88 20.78 -11.38
N PRO A 100 -3.62 20.72 -12.51
CA PRO A 100 -4.50 19.58 -12.82
C PRO A 100 -3.77 18.23 -12.80
N ALA A 101 -2.50 18.20 -13.21
CA ALA A 101 -1.68 16.99 -13.19
C ALA A 101 -1.36 16.52 -11.77
N THR A 102 -1.07 17.46 -10.86
CA THR A 102 -0.86 17.14 -9.44
C THR A 102 -2.16 16.63 -8.82
N LEU A 103 -3.28 17.30 -9.08
CA LEU A 103 -4.59 16.91 -8.56
C LEU A 103 -5.01 15.50 -9.00
N ASP A 104 -4.89 15.17 -10.29
CA ASP A 104 -5.20 13.81 -10.77
C ASP A 104 -4.27 12.76 -10.13
N ARG A 105 -2.97 13.07 -10.02
CA ARG A 105 -1.98 12.16 -9.42
C ARG A 105 -2.32 11.85 -7.96
N ILE A 106 -2.55 12.88 -7.15
CA ILE A 106 -2.76 12.70 -5.70
C ILE A 106 -4.15 12.11 -5.40
N ALA A 107 -5.17 12.44 -6.21
CA ALA A 107 -6.49 11.82 -6.07
C ALA A 107 -6.43 10.30 -6.33
N ARG A 108 -5.64 9.86 -7.31
CA ARG A 108 -5.44 8.43 -7.60
C ARG A 108 -4.55 7.73 -6.58
N ALA A 109 -3.54 8.41 -6.05
CA ALA A 109 -2.58 7.83 -5.13
C ALA A 109 -3.13 7.72 -3.69
N TYR A 110 -3.80 8.77 -3.21
CA TYR A 110 -4.21 8.90 -1.81
C TYR A 110 -5.73 8.82 -1.61
N GLY A 111 -6.52 9.01 -2.67
CA GLY A 111 -7.97 9.10 -2.55
C GLY A 111 -8.36 10.19 -1.54
N THR A 112 -9.23 9.85 -0.60
CA THR A 112 -9.69 10.78 0.44
C THR A 112 -8.59 11.22 1.41
N GLN A 113 -7.46 10.48 1.49
CA GLN A 113 -6.33 10.85 2.36
C GLN A 113 -5.49 12.02 1.81
N ALA A 114 -5.70 12.45 0.55
CA ALA A 114 -4.95 13.58 -0.02
C ALA A 114 -5.05 14.84 0.87
N ARG A 115 -6.24 15.10 1.43
CA ARG A 115 -6.51 16.25 2.30
C ARG A 115 -5.71 16.22 3.60
N VAL A 116 -5.33 15.03 4.08
CA VAL A 116 -4.65 14.87 5.37
C VAL A 116 -3.29 15.56 5.37
N TRP A 117 -2.57 15.51 4.24
CA TRP A 117 -1.26 16.13 4.12
C TRP A 117 -1.26 17.46 3.39
N LEU A 118 -2.26 17.71 2.53
CA LEU A 118 -2.49 19.04 1.99
C LEU A 118 -2.86 20.04 3.10
N GLY A 119 -3.58 19.59 4.13
CA GLY A 119 -3.91 20.37 5.32
C GLY A 119 -4.59 21.69 4.98
N ASP A 120 -4.17 22.75 5.67
CA ASP A 120 -4.68 24.11 5.50
C ASP A 120 -3.86 24.96 4.50
N ALA A 121 -3.04 24.32 3.65
CA ALA A 121 -2.23 25.05 2.68
C ALA A 121 -3.12 25.81 1.69
N THR A 122 -2.91 27.12 1.58
CA THR A 122 -3.65 28.01 0.66
C THR A 122 -2.88 28.36 -0.60
N ASP A 123 -1.58 28.06 -0.63
CA ASP A 123 -0.67 28.32 -1.73
C ASP A 123 0.49 27.30 -1.73
N PRO A 124 1.33 27.26 -2.78
CA PRO A 124 2.41 26.29 -2.89
C PRO A 124 3.43 26.35 -1.73
N SER A 125 3.65 27.52 -1.13
CA SER A 125 4.62 27.67 -0.04
C SER A 125 4.16 26.96 1.23
N GLY A 126 2.85 26.80 1.42
CA GLY A 126 2.27 26.01 2.51
C GLY A 126 2.59 24.51 2.43
N LEU A 127 3.03 24.00 1.28
CA LEU A 127 3.44 22.60 1.11
C LEU A 127 4.95 22.37 1.29
N GLY A 128 5.71 23.44 1.58
CA GLY A 128 7.16 23.39 1.77
C GLY A 128 7.94 23.30 0.46
N LEU A 129 9.06 22.56 0.48
CA LEU A 129 9.91 22.44 -0.70
C LEU A 129 9.22 21.69 -1.85
N ASP A 130 9.43 22.15 -3.08
CA ASP A 130 9.09 21.42 -4.30
C ASP A 130 10.31 20.64 -4.81
N PHE A 131 10.19 19.31 -4.84
CA PHE A 131 11.20 18.40 -5.38
C PHE A 131 11.05 18.18 -6.89
N GLY A 132 9.97 18.68 -7.49
CA GLY A 132 9.67 18.59 -8.91
C GLY A 132 8.46 17.74 -9.21
N HIS A 133 7.82 18.04 -10.35
CA HIS A 133 6.63 17.32 -10.85
C HIS A 133 5.47 17.26 -9.84
N GLY A 134 5.41 18.22 -8.91
CA GLY A 134 4.38 18.32 -7.90
C GLY A 134 4.60 17.41 -6.69
N LEU A 135 5.81 16.87 -6.47
CA LEU A 135 6.20 16.22 -5.21
C LEU A 135 6.65 17.28 -4.21
N SER A 136 5.85 17.49 -3.17
CA SER A 136 6.14 18.48 -2.13
C SER A 136 6.73 17.86 -0.86
N GLU A 137 7.34 18.69 -0.03
CA GLU A 137 7.79 18.32 1.31
C GLU A 137 6.64 17.78 2.18
N ALA A 138 5.46 18.41 2.14
CA ALA A 138 4.30 17.92 2.88
C ALA A 138 3.91 16.48 2.47
N GLU A 139 3.94 16.19 1.17
CA GLU A 139 3.66 14.85 0.65
C GLU A 139 4.75 13.84 1.08
N VAL A 140 6.02 14.20 0.98
CA VAL A 140 7.14 13.33 1.44
C VAL A 140 7.02 13.04 2.92
N ARG A 141 6.72 14.04 3.75
CA ARG A 141 6.51 13.87 5.20
C ARG A 141 5.33 12.95 5.50
N HIS A 142 4.25 13.02 4.71
CA HIS A 142 3.14 12.08 4.83
C HIS A 142 3.59 10.65 4.57
N MET A 143 4.31 10.41 3.46
CA MET A 143 4.82 9.07 3.16
C MET A 143 5.72 8.53 4.27
N MET A 144 6.56 9.38 4.88
CA MET A 144 7.44 8.97 5.99
C MET A 144 6.65 8.64 7.25
N THR A 145 5.72 9.50 7.65
CA THR A 145 5.03 9.41 8.95
C THR A 145 3.82 8.49 8.96
N ARG A 146 3.17 8.28 7.80
CA ARG A 146 1.93 7.52 7.67
C ARG A 146 2.04 6.30 6.76
N GLU A 147 3.05 6.25 5.88
CA GLU A 147 3.22 5.17 4.90
C GLU A 147 4.57 4.44 4.99
N TRP A 148 5.30 4.64 6.10
CA TRP A 148 6.57 3.99 6.42
C TRP A 148 7.67 4.13 5.35
N ALA A 149 7.67 5.21 4.57
CA ALA A 149 8.78 5.48 3.67
C ALA A 149 10.03 5.88 4.46
N GLN A 150 11.14 5.17 4.26
CA GLN A 150 12.41 5.43 4.94
C GLN A 150 13.51 5.90 3.98
N THR A 151 13.33 5.66 2.68
CA THR A 151 14.33 5.93 1.64
C THR A 151 13.75 6.70 0.46
N SER A 152 14.61 7.33 -0.35
CA SER A 152 14.20 7.94 -1.63
C SER A 152 13.54 6.90 -2.54
N GLU A 153 14.00 5.64 -2.50
CA GLU A 153 13.43 4.56 -3.29
C GLU A 153 11.98 4.23 -2.88
N ASP A 154 11.66 4.24 -1.58
CA ASP A 154 10.29 4.05 -1.08
C ASP A 154 9.35 5.11 -1.69
N ILE A 155 9.78 6.37 -1.63
CA ILE A 155 9.02 7.53 -2.11
C ILE A 155 8.85 7.45 -3.63
N LEU A 156 9.95 7.32 -4.35
CA LEU A 156 9.99 7.49 -5.81
C LEU A 156 9.45 6.29 -6.57
N TRP A 157 9.68 5.07 -6.07
CA TRP A 157 9.40 3.84 -6.83
C TRP A 157 8.33 2.96 -6.21
N ARG A 158 8.00 3.11 -4.92
CA ARG A 158 6.94 2.32 -4.28
C ARG A 158 5.67 3.15 -4.11
N ARG A 159 5.73 4.28 -3.41
CA ARG A 159 4.54 5.09 -3.05
C ARG A 159 4.02 5.94 -4.21
N SER A 160 4.87 6.70 -4.90
CA SER A 160 4.40 7.68 -5.90
C SER A 160 4.61 7.31 -7.36
N LYS A 161 5.64 6.50 -7.66
CA LYS A 161 6.15 6.28 -9.03
C LYS A 161 6.67 7.55 -9.73
N ILE A 162 6.88 8.64 -8.99
CA ILE A 162 7.35 9.91 -9.57
C ILE A 162 8.82 9.86 -10.00
N GLY A 163 9.57 8.84 -9.57
CA GLY A 163 10.92 8.55 -10.08
C GLY A 163 11.00 8.34 -11.61
N LEU A 164 9.87 8.06 -12.27
CA LEU A 164 9.78 8.04 -13.74
C LEU A 164 9.88 9.42 -14.40
N ARG A 165 9.75 10.51 -13.63
CA ARG A 165 9.72 11.89 -14.13
C ARG A 165 10.89 12.72 -13.62
N LEU A 166 11.31 12.53 -12.37
CA LEU A 166 12.39 13.32 -11.78
C LEU A 166 13.69 13.11 -12.53
N ASN A 167 14.42 14.21 -12.74
CA ASN A 167 15.80 14.16 -13.20
C ASN A 167 16.77 13.88 -12.04
N ARG A 168 18.04 13.65 -12.37
CA ARG A 168 19.07 13.33 -11.37
C ARG A 168 19.25 14.39 -10.29
N GLU A 169 19.24 15.67 -10.66
CA GLU A 169 19.40 16.78 -9.70
C GLU A 169 18.23 16.85 -8.70
N GLN A 170 17.01 16.59 -9.18
CA GLN A 170 15.81 16.53 -8.33
C GLN A 170 15.86 15.35 -7.36
N VAL A 171 16.34 14.18 -7.81
CA VAL A 171 16.55 13.02 -6.94
C VAL A 171 17.61 13.32 -5.88
N GLU A 172 18.75 13.88 -6.27
CA GLU A 172 19.82 14.27 -5.34
C GLU A 172 19.33 15.31 -4.31
N ARG A 173 18.42 16.21 -4.70
CA ARG A 173 17.80 17.17 -3.78
C ARG A 173 16.91 16.48 -2.75
N LEU A 174 16.11 15.50 -3.15
CA LEU A 174 15.28 14.72 -2.23
C LEU A 174 16.16 13.91 -1.25
N GLU A 175 17.21 13.28 -1.76
CA GLU A 175 18.12 12.47 -0.95
C GLU A 175 18.83 13.30 0.12
N ARG A 176 19.41 14.45 -0.25
CA ARG A 176 19.99 15.38 0.72
C ARG A 176 18.99 15.82 1.78
N TRP A 177 17.76 16.13 1.38
CA TRP A 177 16.72 16.54 2.32
C TRP A 177 16.35 15.44 3.32
N LEU A 178 16.35 14.17 2.88
CA LEU A 178 16.11 13.01 3.74
C LEU A 178 17.28 12.79 4.71
N GLU A 179 18.53 12.90 4.25
CA GLU A 179 19.73 12.75 5.08
C GLU A 179 19.80 13.76 6.23
N GLU A 180 19.39 15.01 5.98
CA GLU A 180 19.32 16.05 7.02
C GLU A 180 18.30 15.76 8.14
N ARG A 181 17.42 14.76 7.94
CA ARG A 181 16.28 14.46 8.82
C ARG A 181 16.27 13.02 9.34
N ALA A 182 17.29 12.23 9.00
CA ALA A 182 17.54 10.90 9.55
C ALA A 182 18.24 11.00 10.91
#